data_AF-A0A2H0AA27-F1
#
_entry.id   AF-A0A2H0AA27-F1
#
_cell.length_a   1.000
_cell.length_b   1.000
_cell.length_c   1.000
_cell.angle_alpha   90.00
_cell.angle_beta   90.00
_cell.angle_gamma   90.00
#
_symmetry.space_group_name_H-M   'P 1'
#
loop_
_entity.id
_entity.type
_entity.pdbx_description
1 polymer ?
#
loop_
_entity_poly.entity_id
_entity_poly.type
_entity_poly.pdbx_seq_one_letter_code
_entity_poly.pdbx_strand_id
1 'polypeptide(L)'
;MNTDLCDISKKQDILILVKTYPEISKKYTETVCTAGILKATKKLIRLYPIRYRYLTGDSQFQKYQWIKAKIKKASLDSRPESFALVESTLEMGNIIGTDGDWVEREKWVINQNTLFKSVEELLSSQKQNKTSLGIVKPREILGFTIEPKSSDEINEAEIKKKSVLSQMGLFEQPKDIELLPF
;
A
#
# COMPACT_ATOMS: atom_id res chain seq x y z
N MET A 1 15.02 -18.31 -17.52
CA MET A 1 14.22 -17.55 -18.51
C MET A 1 12.99 -17.06 -17.76
N ASN A 2 12.89 -15.76 -17.43
CA ASN A 2 11.82 -15.24 -16.59
C ASN A 2 11.25 -13.94 -17.21
N THR A 3 10.46 -14.11 -18.25
CA THR A 3 9.72 -13.04 -18.94
C THR A 3 8.36 -12.86 -18.28
N ASP A 4 8.36 -12.30 -17.08
CA ASP A 4 7.16 -11.88 -16.34
C ASP A 4 7.29 -10.40 -15.93
N LEU A 5 8.16 -9.67 -16.62
CA LEU A 5 8.36 -8.24 -16.42
C LEU A 5 7.23 -7.51 -17.13
N CYS A 6 6.28 -7.03 -16.32
CA CYS A 6 5.40 -5.92 -16.64
C CYS A 6 6.13 -4.93 -17.57
N ASP A 7 5.70 -4.87 -18.83
CA ASP A 7 6.22 -3.94 -19.83
C ASP A 7 6.10 -2.51 -19.29
N ILE A 8 7.25 -1.93 -18.92
CA ILE A 8 7.36 -0.61 -18.28
C ILE A 8 6.76 0.50 -19.17
N SER A 9 6.61 0.24 -20.47
CA SER A 9 6.01 1.19 -21.42
C SER A 9 4.48 1.30 -21.28
N LYS A 10 3.81 0.27 -20.76
CA LYS A 10 2.33 0.16 -20.72
C LYS A 10 1.76 0.49 -19.35
N LYS A 11 0.58 1.12 -19.34
CA LYS A 11 -0.19 1.32 -18.12
C LYS A 11 -0.73 -0.02 -17.63
N GLN A 12 -0.76 -0.19 -16.31
CA GLN A 12 -1.22 -1.37 -15.61
C GLN A 12 -2.49 -1.05 -14.83
N ASP A 13 -3.47 -1.94 -14.88
CA ASP A 13 -4.64 -1.89 -14.02
C ASP A 13 -4.31 -2.52 -12.65
N ILE A 14 -4.54 -1.77 -11.58
CA ILE A 14 -4.18 -2.13 -10.21
C ILE A 14 -5.40 -1.92 -9.31
N LEU A 15 -5.80 -2.95 -8.57
CA LEU A 15 -6.84 -2.85 -7.57
C LEU A 15 -6.22 -2.46 -6.23
N ILE A 16 -6.63 -1.34 -5.65
CA ILE A 16 -6.10 -0.87 -4.36
C ILE A 16 -6.72 -1.66 -3.21
N LEU A 17 -5.89 -2.17 -2.29
CA LEU A 17 -6.35 -2.98 -1.15
C LEU A 17 -6.22 -2.26 0.19
N VAL A 18 -5.07 -1.68 0.45
CA VAL A 18 -4.77 -1.02 1.73
C VAL A 18 -3.68 0.01 1.54
N LYS A 19 -3.77 1.10 2.30
CA LYS A 19 -2.71 2.09 2.46
C LYS A 19 -2.27 2.10 3.91
N THR A 20 -0.98 2.20 4.16
CA THR A 20 -0.48 2.39 5.52
C THR A 20 -0.90 3.75 6.05
N TYR A 21 -0.89 3.88 7.38
CA TYR A 21 -0.86 5.20 7.98
C TYR A 21 0.34 5.96 7.40
N PRO A 22 0.16 7.23 7.00
CA PRO A 22 1.23 7.98 6.38
C PRO A 22 2.43 8.12 7.29
N GLU A 23 3.59 7.79 6.76
CA GLU A 23 4.85 8.08 7.42
C GLU A 23 5.38 9.42 6.91
N ILE A 24 5.68 10.30 7.85
CA ILE A 24 6.30 11.59 7.57
C ILE A 24 7.74 11.31 7.15
N SER A 25 8.08 11.68 5.93
CA SER A 25 9.36 11.35 5.29
C SER A 25 10.15 12.61 5.02
N LYS A 26 11.44 12.61 5.40
CA LYS A 26 12.34 13.75 5.16
C LYS A 26 12.46 14.14 3.68
N LYS A 27 12.30 13.18 2.76
CA LYS A 27 12.56 13.38 1.32
C LYS A 27 11.31 13.74 0.51
N TYR A 28 10.13 13.37 1.00
CA TYR A 28 8.89 13.41 0.21
C TYR A 28 7.75 14.07 0.98
N THR A 29 8.06 14.76 2.07
CA THR A 29 7.14 15.33 3.07
C THR A 29 6.33 14.25 3.80
N GLU A 30 5.52 13.48 3.07
CA GLU A 30 4.66 12.41 3.58
C GLU A 30 4.48 11.35 2.50
N THR A 31 4.69 10.08 2.86
CA THR A 31 4.53 8.95 1.94
C THR A 31 3.76 7.83 2.58
N VAL A 32 2.89 7.20 1.78
CA VAL A 32 2.22 5.97 2.16
C VAL A 32 2.77 4.80 1.35
N CYS A 33 2.86 3.64 2.00
CA CYS A 33 2.94 2.38 1.30
C CYS A 33 1.51 1.94 0.94
N THR A 34 1.27 1.63 -0.33
CA THR A 34 -0.03 1.14 -0.78
C THR A 34 0.12 -0.26 -1.35
N ALA A 35 -0.64 -1.22 -0.83
CA ALA A 35 -0.73 -2.54 -1.42
C ALA A 35 -1.90 -2.60 -2.40
N GLY A 36 -1.70 -3.31 -3.51
CA GLY A 36 -2.71 -3.57 -4.51
C GLY A 36 -2.54 -4.91 -5.20
N ILE A 37 -3.43 -5.23 -6.13
CA ILE A 37 -3.36 -6.42 -6.98
C ILE A 37 -3.22 -5.98 -8.43
N LEU A 38 -2.24 -6.54 -9.13
CA LEU A 38 -2.06 -6.32 -10.56
C LEU A 38 -3.08 -7.16 -11.34
N LYS A 39 -3.91 -6.54 -12.19
CA LYS A 39 -4.97 -7.24 -12.95
C LYS A 39 -4.43 -8.38 -13.81
N ALA A 40 -3.30 -8.13 -14.48
CA ALA A 40 -2.72 -9.05 -15.46
C ALA A 40 -2.22 -10.37 -14.83
N THR A 41 -1.67 -10.31 -13.61
CA THR A 41 -1.05 -11.47 -12.96
C THR A 41 -1.82 -11.95 -11.73
N LYS A 42 -2.77 -11.15 -11.23
CA LYS A 42 -3.44 -11.32 -9.93
C LYS A 42 -2.48 -11.40 -8.73
N LYS A 43 -1.23 -10.95 -8.90
CA LYS A 43 -0.20 -10.91 -7.83
C LYS A 43 -0.35 -9.63 -7.01
N LEU A 44 0.04 -9.70 -5.73
CA LEU A 44 0.18 -8.52 -4.89
C LEU A 44 1.31 -7.63 -5.41
N ILE A 45 1.09 -6.32 -5.33
CA ILE A 45 2.11 -5.30 -5.58
C ILE A 45 2.13 -4.30 -4.44
N ARG A 46 3.32 -3.79 -4.15
CA ARG A 46 3.59 -2.70 -3.22
C ARG A 46 3.95 -1.47 -4.04
N LEU A 47 3.15 -0.41 -3.91
CA LEU A 47 3.43 0.89 -4.48
C LEU A 47 4.05 1.79 -3.40
N TYR A 48 5.29 2.18 -3.62
CA TYR A 48 6.02 3.08 -2.70
C TYR A 48 7.13 3.85 -3.45
N PRO A 49 7.36 5.14 -3.11
CA PRO A 49 6.50 5.98 -2.28
C PRO A 49 5.29 6.50 -3.06
N ILE A 50 4.14 6.67 -2.40
CA ILE A 50 3.02 7.46 -2.92
C ILE A 50 2.83 8.68 -2.03
N ARG A 51 2.82 9.89 -2.63
CA ARG A 51 2.54 11.14 -1.91
C ARG A 51 1.03 11.40 -1.89
N TYR A 52 0.29 10.54 -1.20
CA TYR A 52 -1.16 10.42 -1.34
C TYR A 52 -1.92 11.75 -1.11
N ARG A 53 -1.53 12.57 -0.12
CA ARG A 53 -2.18 13.88 0.13
C ARG A 53 -1.86 14.94 -0.93
N TYR A 54 -0.81 14.73 -1.71
CA TYR A 54 -0.33 15.62 -2.77
C TYR A 54 -0.78 15.16 -4.16
N LEU A 55 -1.47 14.02 -4.26
CA LEU A 55 -2.20 13.67 -5.47
C LEU A 55 -3.23 14.77 -5.72
N THR A 56 -3.21 15.34 -6.93
CA THR A 56 -4.03 16.49 -7.32
C THR A 56 -5.41 16.06 -7.84
N GLY A 57 -6.41 16.90 -7.63
CA GLY A 57 -7.79 16.66 -8.10
C GLY A 57 -8.41 15.38 -7.51
N ASP A 58 -9.14 14.64 -8.34
CA ASP A 58 -9.85 13.40 -7.96
C ASP A 58 -8.94 12.15 -7.89
N SER A 59 -7.61 12.34 -7.92
CA SER A 59 -6.63 11.26 -7.98
C SER A 59 -6.44 10.51 -6.65
N GLN A 60 -7.20 10.86 -5.61
CA GLN A 60 -7.18 10.20 -4.31
C GLN A 60 -8.00 8.91 -4.34
N PHE A 61 -7.34 7.81 -4.66
CA PHE A 61 -7.97 6.51 -4.79
C PHE A 61 -8.49 5.93 -3.45
N GLN A 62 -9.61 5.21 -3.56
CA GLN A 62 -10.29 4.58 -2.44
C GLN A 62 -9.92 3.09 -2.30
N LYS A 63 -10.29 2.50 -1.17
CA LYS A 63 -10.16 1.05 -0.94
C LYS A 63 -11.03 0.30 -1.96
N TYR A 64 -10.48 -0.75 -2.58
CA TYR A 64 -11.12 -1.52 -3.66
C TYR A 64 -11.44 -0.72 -4.92
N GLN A 65 -10.73 0.37 -5.16
CA GLN A 65 -10.80 1.10 -6.43
C GLN A 65 -9.75 0.60 -7.42
N TRP A 66 -10.17 0.43 -8.67
CA TRP A 66 -9.24 0.25 -9.78
C TRP A 66 -8.54 1.57 -10.07
N ILE A 67 -7.23 1.51 -10.25
CA ILE A 67 -6.44 2.59 -10.85
C ILE A 67 -5.71 2.05 -12.07
N LYS A 68 -5.37 2.92 -13.00
CA LYS A 68 -4.56 2.58 -14.17
C LYS A 68 -3.39 3.55 -14.28
N ALA A 69 -2.17 3.02 -14.25
CA ALA A 69 -0.96 3.85 -14.23
C ALA A 69 0.27 3.11 -14.75
N LYS A 70 1.30 3.84 -15.18
CA LYS A 70 2.63 3.25 -15.39
C LYS A 70 3.28 3.00 -14.03
N ILE A 71 3.91 1.83 -13.89
CA ILE A 71 4.69 1.45 -12.71
C ILE A 71 6.11 1.09 -13.13
N LYS A 72 7.08 1.37 -12.27
CA LYS A 72 8.50 1.04 -12.47
C LYS A 72 8.99 0.19 -11.33
N LYS A 73 9.84 -0.79 -11.59
CA LYS A 73 10.46 -1.59 -10.53
C LYS A 73 11.25 -0.65 -9.59
N ALA A 74 11.06 -0.78 -8.28
CA ALA A 74 11.80 0.02 -7.31
C ALA A 74 13.27 -0.41 -7.33
N SER A 75 14.20 0.53 -7.55
CA SER A 75 15.63 0.23 -7.65
C SER A 75 16.31 0.03 -6.28
N LEU A 76 15.76 0.64 -5.23
CA LEU A 76 16.30 0.62 -3.88
C LEU A 76 15.55 -0.32 -2.93
N ASP A 77 14.54 -1.04 -3.42
CA ASP A 77 13.74 -1.98 -2.64
C ASP A 77 13.83 -3.37 -3.28
N SER A 78 14.46 -4.30 -2.55
CA SER A 78 14.73 -5.66 -3.03
C SER A 78 13.51 -6.58 -3.03
N ARG A 79 12.38 -6.14 -2.46
CA ARG A 79 11.13 -6.92 -2.47
C ARG A 79 10.64 -7.12 -3.90
N PRO A 80 10.30 -8.35 -4.31
CA PRO A 80 9.90 -8.65 -5.68
C PRO A 80 8.62 -7.92 -6.11
N GLU A 81 7.75 -7.57 -5.17
CA GLU A 81 6.50 -6.86 -5.37
C GLU A 81 6.62 -5.33 -5.29
N SER A 82 7.80 -4.76 -5.04
CA SER A 82 7.96 -3.31 -4.87
C SER A 82 8.10 -2.56 -6.20
N PHE A 83 7.23 -1.56 -6.40
CA PHE A 83 7.17 -0.70 -7.58
C PHE A 83 6.94 0.77 -7.19
N ALA A 84 7.50 1.68 -7.99
CA ALA A 84 7.21 3.10 -7.93
C ALA A 84 6.10 3.44 -8.95
N LEU A 85 5.09 4.18 -8.50
CA LEU A 85 4.01 4.70 -9.32
C LEU A 85 4.48 5.95 -10.09
N VAL A 86 4.18 6.04 -11.38
CA VAL A 86 4.34 7.30 -12.12
C VAL A 86 3.05 8.11 -11.96
N GLU A 87 3.00 8.95 -10.92
CA GLU A 87 1.81 9.70 -10.49
C GLU A 87 1.13 10.48 -11.62
N SER A 88 1.90 11.09 -12.54
CA SER A 88 1.37 11.85 -13.68
C SER A 88 0.60 11.00 -14.72
N THR A 89 0.65 9.67 -14.62
CA THR A 89 -0.05 8.75 -15.54
C THR A 89 -1.28 8.11 -14.92
N LEU A 90 -1.59 8.46 -13.67
CA LEU A 90 -2.67 7.88 -12.89
C LEU A 90 -4.03 8.22 -13.48
N GLU A 91 -4.81 7.19 -13.74
CA GLU A 91 -6.21 7.27 -14.15
C GLU A 91 -7.06 6.53 -13.11
N MET A 92 -8.19 7.14 -12.75
CA MET A 92 -9.13 6.58 -11.78
C MET A 92 -10.13 5.68 -12.47
N GLY A 93 -10.30 4.47 -11.94
CA GLY A 93 -11.28 3.49 -12.39
C GLY A 93 -12.44 3.33 -11.41
N ASN A 94 -13.24 2.29 -11.64
CA ASN A 94 -14.40 1.98 -10.82
C ASN A 94 -14.01 1.43 -9.44
N ILE A 95 -14.88 1.67 -8.46
CA ILE A 95 -14.81 1.05 -7.14
C ILE A 95 -15.59 -0.26 -7.21
N ILE A 96 -14.98 -1.36 -6.74
CA ILE A 96 -15.70 -2.61 -6.57
C ILE A 96 -16.57 -2.47 -5.32
N GLY A 97 -17.90 -2.58 -5.46
CA GLY A 97 -18.85 -2.54 -4.34
C GLY A 97 -18.78 -3.76 -3.41
N THR A 98 -19.71 -3.83 -2.47
CA THR A 98 -19.86 -4.96 -1.53
C THR A 98 -21.02 -5.87 -1.89
N ASP A 99 -21.67 -5.62 -3.04
CA ASP A 99 -22.85 -6.35 -3.48
C ASP A 99 -22.57 -7.84 -3.66
N GLY A 100 -23.57 -8.67 -3.34
CA GLY A 100 -23.47 -10.12 -3.44
C GLY A 100 -22.42 -10.70 -2.49
N ASP A 101 -22.41 -10.24 -1.23
CA ASP A 101 -21.52 -10.73 -0.17
C ASP A 101 -20.03 -10.73 -0.57
N TRP A 102 -19.57 -9.58 -1.10
CA TRP A 102 -18.15 -9.35 -1.42
C TRP A 102 -17.55 -10.27 -2.50
N VAL A 103 -18.36 -11.05 -3.21
CA VAL A 103 -17.92 -12.05 -4.19
C VAL A 103 -16.96 -11.46 -5.23
N GLU A 104 -17.23 -10.25 -5.73
CA GLU A 104 -16.33 -9.63 -6.71
C GLU A 104 -14.99 -9.24 -6.09
N ARG A 105 -14.97 -8.74 -4.85
CA ARG A 105 -13.71 -8.42 -4.15
C ARG A 105 -12.93 -9.71 -3.85
N GLU A 106 -13.62 -10.77 -3.44
CA GLU A 106 -13.01 -12.07 -3.12
C GLU A 106 -12.25 -12.67 -4.30
N LYS A 107 -12.81 -12.62 -5.52
CA LYS A 107 -12.16 -13.12 -6.75
C LYS A 107 -10.76 -12.54 -7.00
N TRP A 108 -10.52 -11.32 -6.54
CA TRP A 108 -9.22 -10.68 -6.62
C TRP A 108 -8.39 -10.95 -5.38
N VAL A 109 -8.95 -10.76 -4.19
CA VAL A 109 -8.22 -10.84 -2.93
C VAL A 109 -7.78 -12.26 -2.60
N ILE A 110 -8.66 -13.25 -2.76
CA ILE A 110 -8.42 -14.65 -2.39
C ILE A 110 -8.18 -15.44 -3.67
N ASN A 111 -6.92 -15.56 -4.06
CA ASN A 111 -6.53 -16.36 -5.21
C ASN A 111 -5.16 -17.03 -5.00
N GLN A 112 -4.80 -17.96 -5.89
CA GLN A 112 -3.57 -18.76 -5.79
C GLN A 112 -2.26 -17.94 -5.74
N ASN A 113 -2.27 -16.70 -6.23
CA ASN A 113 -1.10 -15.82 -6.29
C ASN A 113 -1.01 -14.86 -5.09
N THR A 114 -2.04 -14.81 -4.25
CA THR A 114 -2.10 -13.93 -3.07
C THR A 114 -2.12 -14.73 -1.76
N LEU A 115 -2.66 -15.96 -1.80
CA LEU A 115 -2.89 -16.79 -0.64
C LEU A 115 -1.65 -17.61 -0.26
N PHE A 116 -1.30 -17.54 1.02
CA PHE A 116 -0.33 -18.39 1.70
C PHE A 116 -1.07 -19.31 2.66
N LYS A 117 -0.57 -20.53 2.83
CA LYS A 117 -1.13 -21.56 3.71
C LYS A 117 -1.03 -21.16 5.18
N SER A 118 0.04 -20.47 5.54
CA SER A 118 0.28 -20.02 6.91
C SER A 118 1.25 -18.85 6.97
N VAL A 119 1.40 -18.28 8.17
CA VAL A 119 2.37 -17.21 8.42
C VAL A 119 3.80 -17.73 8.25
N GLU A 120 4.08 -18.97 8.61
CA GLU A 120 5.39 -19.61 8.48
C GLU A 120 5.82 -19.77 7.01
N GLU A 121 4.88 -20.07 6.11
CA GLU A 121 5.15 -20.13 4.66
C GLU A 121 5.51 -18.75 4.11
N LEU A 122 4.78 -17.71 4.56
CA LEU A 122 5.08 -16.33 4.19
C LEU A 122 6.45 -15.89 4.74
N LEU A 123 6.78 -16.22 5.99
CA LEU A 123 8.09 -15.95 6.59
C LEU A 123 9.22 -16.69 5.87
N SER A 124 8.98 -17.94 5.45
CA SER A 124 9.95 -18.72 4.67
C SER A 124 10.19 -18.08 3.30
N SER A 125 9.13 -17.63 2.63
CA SER A 125 9.22 -16.89 1.37
C SER A 125 10.00 -15.59 1.54
N GLN A 126 9.73 -14.83 2.61
CA GLN A 126 10.46 -13.61 2.94
C GLN A 126 11.97 -13.85 3.09
N LYS A 127 12.38 -14.94 3.74
CA LYS A 127 13.80 -15.32 3.87
C LYS A 127 14.43 -15.68 2.52
N GLN A 128 13.71 -16.44 1.69
CA GLN A 128 14.23 -16.97 0.42
C GLN A 128 14.29 -15.93 -0.70
N ASN A 129 13.22 -15.16 -0.91
CA ASN A 129 13.06 -14.29 -2.08
C ASN A 129 12.62 -12.85 -1.73
N LYS A 130 12.64 -12.50 -0.44
CA LYS A 130 12.28 -11.16 0.06
C LYS A 130 10.82 -10.76 -0.14
N THR A 131 9.92 -11.70 -0.42
CA THR A 131 8.47 -11.44 -0.42
C THR A 131 8.06 -10.84 0.93
N SER A 132 7.28 -9.77 0.90
CA SER A 132 6.82 -9.03 2.09
C SER A 132 5.31 -8.91 2.21
N LEU A 133 4.57 -9.20 1.14
CA LEU A 133 3.12 -9.19 1.11
C LEU A 133 2.58 -10.61 0.87
N GLY A 134 1.54 -10.96 1.63
CA GLY A 134 0.81 -12.20 1.48
C GLY A 134 -0.51 -12.13 2.23
N ILE A 135 -1.50 -12.92 1.80
CA ILE A 135 -2.78 -13.09 2.46
C ILE A 135 -2.79 -14.47 3.09
N VAL A 136 -3.13 -14.55 4.37
CA VAL A 136 -3.30 -15.81 5.10
C VAL A 136 -4.75 -15.90 5.51
N LYS A 137 -5.41 -17.02 5.20
CA LYS A 137 -6.76 -17.29 5.69
C LYS A 137 -6.64 -17.89 7.10
N PRO A 138 -7.12 -17.21 8.16
CA PRO A 138 -7.11 -17.79 9.49
C PRO A 138 -8.03 -19.00 9.55
N ARG A 139 -7.70 -19.98 10.41
CA ARG A 139 -8.55 -21.15 10.65
C ARG A 139 -9.83 -20.76 11.36
N GLU A 140 -9.73 -19.87 12.33
CA GLU A 140 -10.84 -19.36 13.13
C GLU A 140 -10.51 -17.94 13.60
N ILE A 141 -11.55 -17.14 13.86
CA ILE A 141 -11.44 -15.82 14.47
C ILE A 141 -11.95 -15.96 15.90
N LEU A 142 -11.04 -15.92 16.87
CA LEU A 142 -11.37 -16.13 18.29
C LEU A 142 -11.95 -14.89 18.96
N GLY A 143 -11.60 -13.70 18.46
CA GLY A 143 -12.01 -12.43 19.04
C GLY A 143 -11.38 -11.25 18.33
N PHE A 144 -11.81 -10.06 18.72
CA PHE A 144 -11.31 -8.79 18.23
C PHE A 144 -11.23 -7.81 19.39
N THR A 145 -10.04 -7.28 19.63
CA THR A 145 -9.77 -6.32 20.72
C THR A 145 -9.23 -5.04 20.11
N ILE A 146 -9.75 -3.90 20.56
CA ILE A 146 -9.21 -2.56 20.26
C ILE A 146 -8.77 -1.97 21.60
N GLU A 147 -7.53 -1.53 21.67
CA GLU A 147 -6.97 -0.82 22.82
C GLU A 147 -6.50 0.56 22.35
N PRO A 148 -6.74 1.63 23.13
CA PRO A 148 -6.20 2.94 22.81
C PRO A 148 -4.68 2.93 22.93
N LYS A 149 -4.01 3.76 22.13
CA LYS A 149 -2.57 3.98 22.28
C LYS A 149 -2.25 4.47 23.69
N SER A 150 -1.12 4.02 24.23
CA SER A 150 -0.58 4.56 25.47
C SER A 150 -0.11 6.01 25.30
N SER A 151 -0.05 6.75 26.41
CA SER A 151 0.46 8.13 26.41
C SER A 151 1.87 8.24 25.85
N ASP A 152 2.71 7.23 26.10
CA ASP A 152 4.09 7.19 25.59
C ASP A 152 4.13 7.00 24.07
N GLU A 153 3.30 6.12 23.51
CA GLU A 153 3.18 5.95 22.05
C GLU A 153 2.67 7.22 21.36
N ILE A 154 1.73 7.93 21.99
CA ILE A 154 1.24 9.22 21.49
C ILE A 154 2.38 10.25 21.50
N ASN A 155 3.10 10.37 22.60
CA ASN A 155 4.23 11.30 22.74
C ASN A 155 5.34 11.00 21.73
N GLU A 156 5.72 9.73 21.53
CA GLU A 156 6.72 9.35 20.54
C GLU A 156 6.30 9.72 19.11
N ALA A 157 5.03 9.48 18.76
CA ALA A 157 4.48 9.86 17.46
C ALA A 157 4.48 11.39 17.25
N GLU A 158 4.14 12.15 18.30
CA GLU A 158 4.19 13.62 18.28
C GLU A 158 5.60 14.17 18.14
N ILE A 159 6.57 13.62 18.87
CA ILE A 159 7.99 14.00 18.77
C ILE A 159 8.50 13.73 17.36
N LYS A 160 8.19 12.56 16.80
CA LYS A 160 8.57 12.20 15.42
C LYS A 160 7.94 13.17 14.42
N LYS A 161 6.66 13.52 14.60
CA LYS A 161 5.96 14.53 13.78
C LYS A 161 6.65 15.89 13.85
N LYS A 162 6.90 16.41 15.05
CA LYS A 162 7.52 17.72 15.26
C LYS A 162 8.94 17.79 14.69
N SER A 163 9.74 16.75 14.90
CA SER A 163 11.11 16.65 14.37
C SER A 163 11.14 16.73 12.84
N VAL A 164 10.25 16.03 12.15
CA VAL A 164 10.21 16.07 10.68
C VAL A 164 9.67 17.41 10.18
N LEU A 165 8.62 17.96 10.79
CA LEU A 165 8.08 19.29 10.45
C LEU A 165 9.12 20.41 10.62
N SER A 166 9.92 20.37 11.69
CA SER A 166 10.97 21.38 11.94
C SER A 166 12.12 21.35 10.94
N GLN A 167 12.25 20.27 10.16
CA GLN A 167 13.28 20.09 9.13
C GLN A 167 12.74 20.31 7.71
N MET A 168 11.47 20.69 7.55
CA MET A 168 10.89 20.95 6.24
C MET A 168 11.41 22.26 5.63
N GLY A 169 11.61 22.26 4.31
CA GLY A 169 12.09 23.44 3.59
C GLY A 169 11.11 24.61 3.66
N LEU A 170 11.63 25.84 3.62
CA LEU A 170 10.90 27.12 3.75
C LEU A 170 9.67 27.28 2.82
N PHE A 171 9.55 26.46 1.78
CA PHE A 171 8.51 26.53 0.74
C PHE A 171 7.51 25.37 0.76
N GLU A 172 7.66 24.38 1.65
CA GLU A 172 6.69 23.29 1.80
C GLU A 172 5.66 23.64 2.88
N GLN A 173 4.39 23.80 2.49
CA GLN A 173 3.28 23.98 3.43
C GLN A 173 2.76 22.60 3.85
N PRO A 174 2.94 22.16 5.11
CA PRO A 174 2.42 20.88 5.56
C PRO A 174 0.89 20.92 5.60
N LYS A 175 0.23 19.98 4.90
CA LYS A 175 -1.20 19.72 5.13
C LYS A 175 -1.38 19.10 6.52
N ASP A 176 -2.44 19.47 7.24
CA ASP A 176 -2.68 18.98 8.61
C ASP A 176 -2.64 17.45 8.69
N ILE A 177 -1.81 16.97 9.61
CA ILE A 177 -1.67 15.54 9.94
C ILE A 177 -2.28 15.34 11.32
N GLU A 178 -3.56 14.99 11.39
CA GLU A 178 -4.16 14.49 12.63
C GLU A 178 -3.60 13.10 12.94
N LEU A 179 -3.01 12.93 14.13
CA LEU A 179 -2.64 11.63 14.66
C LEU A 179 -3.91 10.92 15.14
N LEU A 180 -4.17 9.72 14.64
CA LEU A 180 -5.30 8.92 15.12
C LEU A 180 -4.99 8.38 16.54
N PRO A 181 -5.90 8.58 17.51
CA PRO A 181 -5.66 8.28 18.94
C PRO A 181 -5.80 6.79 19.29
N PHE A 182 -6.15 5.95 18.32
CA PHE A 182 -6.35 4.51 18.45
C PHE A 182 -5.29 3.71 17.70
#